data_AF-A0A8E2F1W3-F1
#
_entry.id   AF-A0A8E2F1W3-F1
#
_cell.length_a   1.000
_cell.length_b   1.000
_cell.length_c   1.000
_cell.angle_alpha   90.00
_cell.angle_beta   90.00
_cell.angle_gamma   90.00
#
_symmetry.space_group_name_H-M   'P 1'
#
loop_
_entity.id
_entity.type
_entity.pdbx_description
1 polymer ?
#
loop_
_entity_poly.entity_id
_entity_poly.type
_entity_poly.pdbx_seq_one_letter_code
_entity_poly.pdbx_strand_id
1 'polypeptide(L)'
;MDMDRRLVKALEATNDALQHLSMSPDYSCLDYTHIDRLLARVVDLPTEANQRNSRRNLLAVRQWMVTDGSGVILLEVLGQLYWRLGELNGKQFEKFKSLLQQQPHYLSLIKDSRAMAVVSQRIRHIQKSKSDACQEFLNELSNGKGVKEESLQADMETIRSSSSSPPTLTPSIPREKVLKSSTYDSESGTGLIKYLPNCSANLWKTDMEHLLIEFYINGICPGRTLMKNSNTYLSLLQVADTCQSTRFALLSLSASYIGEYLYSEKERYHQADLYYMTQALQVLARQISKGEDFDACSATSMLLMHHDAVNNTDESSLCWSCHANIFDTIPAEYFNHHSDPALFIINQLVLARTAQTVTELQNTQLHSLEIIDWYDDIPQTESQRICGVLGLSLQLLFVISSITSLASNNKSSVGAHRSAYAQFHESQLQNLRQWSTEVSGEALEVVLATAETYRLAALIYLKCRLYGFTRFHPAVVRLSDALISLIISLPVKGSLYTATYPIWPFFVAAVTADADRRDTLYQRVVSIREGDKSTLPAVLQRISSLRIWLACQDAELQRRDGWWDEMLEHEHSANTLPNNRLLCLG
;
A
#
# COMPACT_ATOMS: atom_id res chain seq x y z
N MET A 1 10.49 2.02 48.62
CA MET A 1 9.97 3.34 49.00
C MET A 1 9.46 4.16 47.82
N ASP A 2 10.12 4.16 46.65
CA ASP A 2 9.69 4.99 45.50
C ASP A 2 8.45 4.46 44.74
N MET A 3 8.11 3.18 44.94
CA MET A 3 7.01 2.50 44.24
C MET A 3 5.62 2.99 44.70
N ASP A 4 5.36 3.11 46.01
CA ASP A 4 4.05 3.60 46.52
C ASP A 4 3.85 5.11 46.27
N ARG A 5 4.93 5.87 46.09
CA ARG A 5 4.87 7.31 45.85
C ARG A 5 4.16 7.67 44.54
N ARG A 6 4.29 6.83 43.51
CA ARG A 6 3.63 7.05 42.21
C ARG A 6 2.13 6.80 42.29
N LEU A 7 1.73 5.74 43.00
CA LEU A 7 0.33 5.42 43.25
C LEU A 7 -0.35 6.51 44.09
N VAL A 8 0.32 6.99 45.15
CA VAL A 8 -0.19 8.08 46.01
C VAL A 8 -0.37 9.36 45.20
N LYS A 9 0.61 9.76 44.38
CA LYS A 9 0.49 10.94 43.51
C LYS A 9 -0.65 10.83 42.48
N ALA A 10 -0.88 9.64 41.93
CA ALA A 10 -2.00 9.41 41.02
C ALA A 10 -3.34 9.55 41.75
N LEU A 11 -3.44 9.04 42.98
CA LEU A 11 -4.65 9.17 43.82
C LEU A 11 -4.90 10.62 44.25
N GLU A 12 -3.86 11.36 44.63
CA GLU A 12 -3.95 12.79 44.98
C GLU A 12 -4.47 13.61 43.79
N ALA A 13 -3.86 13.46 42.60
CA ALA A 13 -4.31 14.15 41.39
C ALA A 13 -5.76 13.79 41.02
N THR A 14 -6.17 12.54 41.26
CA THR A 14 -7.55 12.11 41.00
C THR A 14 -8.53 12.73 42.00
N ASN A 15 -8.17 12.83 43.27
CA ASN A 15 -8.99 13.48 44.29
C ASN A 15 -9.17 14.96 44.00
N ASP A 16 -8.11 15.66 43.59
CA ASP A 16 -8.17 17.07 43.22
C ASP A 16 -9.10 17.28 42.02
N ALA A 17 -9.02 16.40 41.01
CA ALA A 17 -9.90 16.44 39.85
C ALA A 17 -11.37 16.15 40.22
N LEU A 18 -11.63 15.15 41.08
CA LEU A 18 -12.97 14.85 41.59
C LEU A 18 -13.56 16.01 42.38
N GLN A 19 -12.76 16.66 43.22
CA GLN A 19 -13.18 17.82 43.99
C GLN A 19 -13.51 18.98 43.06
N HIS A 20 -12.69 19.24 42.04
CA HIS A 20 -12.95 20.27 41.06
C HIS A 20 -14.24 20.02 40.26
N LEU A 21 -14.51 18.77 39.86
CA LEU A 21 -15.76 18.38 39.20
C LEU A 21 -16.98 18.56 40.10
N SER A 22 -16.86 18.24 41.38
CA SER A 22 -17.96 18.40 42.33
C SER A 22 -18.38 19.85 42.55
N MET A 23 -17.48 20.81 42.30
CA MET A 23 -17.73 22.25 42.43
C MET A 23 -18.37 22.89 41.19
N SER A 24 -18.48 22.15 40.08
CA SER A 24 -19.03 22.64 38.80
C SER A 24 -20.11 21.69 38.27
N PRO A 25 -21.35 21.77 38.79
CA PRO A 25 -22.41 20.79 38.53
C PRO A 25 -22.94 20.78 37.09
N ASP A 26 -22.68 21.83 36.33
CA ASP A 26 -23.10 21.96 34.93
C ASP A 26 -21.94 21.77 33.95
N TYR A 27 -20.74 21.45 34.45
CA TYR A 27 -19.53 21.17 33.66
C TYR A 27 -19.13 22.30 32.68
N SER A 28 -19.70 23.50 32.84
CA SER A 28 -19.53 24.66 31.97
C SER A 28 -18.14 25.30 32.06
N CYS A 29 -17.41 25.00 33.13
CA CYS A 29 -16.03 25.45 33.32
C CYS A 29 -14.99 24.57 32.62
N LEU A 30 -15.41 23.48 31.96
CA LEU A 30 -14.48 22.60 31.26
C LEU A 30 -14.07 23.23 29.93
N ASP A 31 -12.76 23.33 29.68
CA ASP A 31 -12.25 23.73 28.37
C ASP A 31 -12.48 22.60 27.37
N TYR A 32 -13.57 22.73 26.61
CA TYR A 32 -13.96 21.78 25.59
C TYR A 32 -12.92 21.61 24.48
N THR A 33 -12.05 22.60 24.26
CA THR A 33 -10.94 22.51 23.30
C THR A 33 -9.88 21.53 23.78
N HIS A 34 -9.58 21.54 25.07
CA HIS A 34 -8.66 20.60 25.69
C HIS A 34 -9.26 19.18 25.71
N ILE A 35 -10.55 19.07 26.05
CA ILE A 35 -11.31 17.81 26.03
C ILE A 35 -11.23 17.16 24.66
N ASP A 36 -11.52 17.91 23.61
CA ASP A 36 -11.58 17.35 22.26
C ASP A 36 -10.22 16.86 21.76
N ARG A 37 -9.14 17.59 22.07
CA ARG A 37 -7.76 17.19 21.72
C ARG A 37 -7.35 15.88 22.41
N LEU A 38 -7.76 15.71 23.66
CA LEU A 38 -7.47 14.52 24.45
C LEU A 38 -8.31 13.32 23.99
N LEU A 39 -9.61 13.53 23.79
CA LEU A 39 -10.53 12.53 23.26
C LEU A 39 -10.14 12.08 21.85
N ALA A 40 -9.71 13.00 20.97
CA ALA A 40 -9.21 12.63 19.64
C ALA A 40 -8.06 11.61 19.73
N ARG A 41 -7.09 11.82 20.64
CA ARG A 41 -5.96 10.89 20.86
C ARG A 41 -6.34 9.52 21.42
N VAL A 42 -7.51 9.41 22.04
CA VAL A 42 -8.05 8.17 22.64
C VAL A 42 -9.00 7.45 21.67
N VAL A 43 -9.77 8.20 20.87
CA VAL A 43 -10.74 7.71 19.88
C VAL A 43 -10.07 7.28 18.57
N ASP A 44 -8.90 7.84 18.23
CA ASP A 44 -8.13 7.41 17.06
C ASP A 44 -7.48 6.03 17.27
N LEU A 45 -7.72 5.11 16.32
CA LEU A 45 -6.89 3.91 16.13
C LEU A 45 -5.46 4.38 15.78
N PRO A 46 -4.40 3.73 16.30
CA PRO A 46 -3.06 4.28 16.15
C PRO A 46 -2.61 4.28 14.68
N THR A 47 -2.35 5.48 14.15
CA THR A 47 -1.23 5.74 13.25
C THR A 47 -0.04 6.23 14.08
N GLU A 48 1.14 5.73 13.77
CA GLU A 48 2.38 5.85 14.54
C GLU A 48 2.86 7.31 14.52
N ALA A 49 3.42 7.90 15.59
CA ALA A 49 4.89 8.06 15.61
C ALA A 49 5.51 8.58 16.93
N ASN A 50 4.78 8.89 18.03
CA ASN A 50 5.38 9.72 19.09
C ASN A 50 5.32 9.24 20.56
N GLN A 51 5.15 7.95 20.86
CA GLN A 51 5.18 7.50 22.27
C GLN A 51 6.06 6.28 22.50
N ARG A 52 7.37 6.54 22.64
CA ARG A 52 8.40 5.51 22.80
C ARG A 52 8.52 4.89 24.21
N ASN A 53 7.59 5.10 25.15
CA ASN A 53 7.62 4.43 26.46
C ASN A 53 6.21 4.24 27.05
N SER A 54 5.86 3.01 27.50
CA SER A 54 4.63 2.56 28.21
C SER A 54 3.49 1.84 27.42
N ARG A 55 3.83 1.08 26.36
CA ARG A 55 2.87 0.36 25.47
C ARG A 55 1.85 -0.57 26.15
N ARG A 56 2.13 -1.14 27.33
CA ARG A 56 1.22 -2.10 28.03
C ARG A 56 0.22 -1.42 28.98
N ASN A 57 0.63 -0.37 29.69
CA ASN A 57 -0.24 0.33 30.64
C ASN A 57 -1.21 1.29 29.94
N LEU A 58 -0.79 1.91 28.83
CA LEU A 58 -1.65 2.79 28.04
C LEU A 58 -2.81 2.05 27.37
N LEU A 59 -2.57 0.81 26.92
CA LEU A 59 -3.65 -0.05 26.42
C LEU A 59 -4.64 -0.42 27.54
N ALA A 60 -4.15 -0.69 28.76
CA ALA A 60 -5.00 -0.98 29.90
C ALA A 60 -5.84 0.24 30.34
N VAL A 61 -5.28 1.45 30.33
CA VAL A 61 -6.01 2.70 30.58
C VAL A 61 -7.07 2.95 29.51
N ARG A 62 -6.75 2.73 28.23
CA ARG A 62 -7.70 2.87 27.12
C ARG A 62 -8.84 1.86 27.21
N GLN A 63 -8.52 0.59 27.45
CA GLN A 63 -9.52 -0.44 27.67
C GLN A 63 -10.40 -0.10 28.88
N TRP A 64 -9.81 0.48 29.93
CA TRP A 64 -10.56 0.96 31.08
C TRP A 64 -11.51 2.12 30.75
N MET A 65 -11.07 3.10 29.94
CA MET A 65 -11.94 4.19 29.46
C MET A 65 -13.10 3.68 28.59
N VAL A 66 -12.87 2.65 27.78
CA VAL A 66 -13.90 2.01 26.95
C VAL A 66 -14.88 1.19 27.80
N THR A 67 -14.39 0.52 28.86
CA THR A 67 -15.20 -0.43 29.65
C THR A 67 -15.95 0.27 30.79
N ASP A 68 -15.33 1.21 31.50
CA ASP A 68 -15.91 1.87 32.68
C ASP A 68 -16.47 3.28 32.36
N GLY A 69 -16.40 3.73 31.10
CA GLY A 69 -17.20 4.84 30.57
C GLY A 69 -16.73 6.27 30.90
N SER A 70 -17.67 7.22 30.81
CA SER A 70 -17.38 8.67 30.71
C SER A 70 -16.72 9.31 31.95
N GLY A 71 -16.84 8.71 33.13
CA GLY A 71 -16.22 9.25 34.34
C GLY A 71 -14.69 9.13 34.31
N VAL A 72 -14.13 8.09 33.69
CA VAL A 72 -12.67 7.97 33.50
C VAL A 72 -12.18 9.05 32.53
N ILE A 73 -12.98 9.35 31.49
CA ILE A 73 -12.69 10.41 30.50
C ILE A 73 -12.69 11.80 31.18
N LEU A 74 -13.67 12.10 32.02
CA LEU A 74 -13.77 13.41 32.69
C LEU A 74 -12.65 13.62 33.71
N LEU A 75 -12.21 12.56 34.38
CA LEU A 75 -11.05 12.62 35.27
C LEU A 75 -9.76 12.84 34.49
N GLU A 76 -9.62 12.22 33.33
CA GLU A 76 -8.46 12.42 32.46
C GLU A 76 -8.34 13.87 31.97
N VAL A 77 -9.47 14.42 31.55
CA VAL A 77 -9.61 15.80 31.05
C VAL A 77 -9.13 16.86 32.04
N LEU A 78 -9.33 16.63 33.34
CA LEU A 78 -8.99 17.59 34.38
C LEU A 78 -7.68 17.28 35.10
N GLY A 79 -7.25 16.02 35.14
CA GLY A 79 -6.19 15.56 36.02
C GLY A 79 -4.88 15.16 35.37
N GLN A 80 -4.75 15.20 34.03
CA GLN A 80 -3.59 14.64 33.30
C GLN A 80 -3.25 13.20 33.74
N LEU A 81 -4.27 12.41 34.03
CA LEU A 81 -4.10 11.09 34.63
C LEU A 81 -3.36 10.13 33.67
N TYR A 82 -3.42 10.33 32.37
CA TYR A 82 -2.88 9.44 31.35
C TYR A 82 -1.37 9.28 31.48
N TRP A 83 -0.68 10.39 31.73
CA TRP A 83 0.76 10.37 31.93
C TRP A 83 1.15 9.70 33.26
N ARG A 84 0.37 9.95 34.34
CA ARG A 84 0.61 9.38 35.67
C ARG A 84 0.27 7.90 35.77
N LEU A 85 -0.80 7.46 35.11
CA LEU A 85 -1.23 6.06 35.05
C LEU A 85 -0.30 5.22 34.17
N GLY A 86 0.29 5.82 33.12
CA GLY A 86 1.32 5.18 32.30
C GLY A 86 2.56 4.76 33.09
N GLU A 87 2.88 5.46 34.20
CA GLU A 87 4.01 5.19 35.08
C GLU A 87 3.76 4.10 36.14
N LEU A 88 2.51 3.65 36.32
CA LEU A 88 2.13 2.60 37.26
C LEU A 88 2.37 1.22 36.64
N ASN A 89 2.88 0.26 37.42
CA ASN A 89 2.89 -1.14 36.95
C ASN A 89 1.49 -1.78 37.09
N GLY A 90 1.27 -2.93 36.44
CA GLY A 90 -0.06 -3.58 36.41
C GLY A 90 -0.68 -3.83 37.79
N LYS A 91 0.10 -4.20 38.81
CA LYS A 91 -0.45 -4.39 40.18
C LYS A 91 -0.88 -3.09 40.83
N GLN A 92 -0.13 -2.00 40.57
CA GLN A 92 -0.46 -0.67 41.08
C GLN A 92 -1.67 -0.08 40.37
N PHE A 93 -1.80 -0.34 39.06
CA PHE A 93 -2.92 0.09 38.25
C PHE A 93 -4.24 -0.55 38.72
N GLU A 94 -4.24 -1.87 38.98
CA GLU A 94 -5.42 -2.55 39.54
C GLU A 94 -5.76 -2.08 40.96
N LYS A 95 -4.74 -1.85 41.80
CA LYS A 95 -4.94 -1.29 43.14
C LYS A 95 -5.51 0.13 43.08
N PHE A 96 -5.04 0.95 42.15
CA PHE A 96 -5.58 2.28 41.88
C PHE A 96 -7.05 2.23 41.47
N LYS A 97 -7.38 1.37 40.49
CA LYS A 97 -8.77 1.17 40.02
C LYS A 97 -9.70 0.74 41.15
N SER A 98 -9.28 -0.23 41.96
CA SER A 98 -10.07 -0.69 43.11
C SER A 98 -10.30 0.40 44.15
N LEU A 99 -9.31 1.25 44.41
CA LEU A 99 -9.45 2.35 45.37
C LEU A 99 -10.33 3.48 44.82
N LEU A 100 -10.21 3.80 43.54
CA LEU A 100 -11.06 4.81 42.90
C LEU A 100 -12.53 4.38 42.87
N GLN A 101 -12.80 3.11 42.59
CA GLN A 101 -14.16 2.55 42.59
C GLN A 101 -14.82 2.54 43.98
N GLN A 102 -14.05 2.70 45.05
CA GLN A 102 -14.57 2.84 46.42
C GLN A 102 -14.88 4.30 46.78
N GLN A 103 -14.50 5.27 45.94
CA GLN A 103 -14.73 6.68 46.24
C GLN A 103 -16.16 7.13 45.90
N PRO A 104 -16.89 7.72 46.85
CA PRO A 104 -18.29 8.10 46.64
C PRO A 104 -18.46 9.19 45.57
N HIS A 105 -17.50 10.12 45.45
CA HIS A 105 -17.53 11.17 44.45
C HIS A 105 -17.33 10.62 43.02
N TYR A 106 -16.47 9.62 42.85
CA TYR A 106 -16.29 8.95 41.57
C TYR A 106 -17.53 8.15 41.16
N LEU A 107 -18.12 7.42 42.12
CA LEU A 107 -19.36 6.67 41.89
C LEU A 107 -20.55 7.59 41.55
N SER A 108 -20.57 8.80 42.10
CA SER A 108 -21.57 9.82 41.75
C SER A 108 -21.35 10.36 40.33
N LEU A 109 -20.10 10.59 39.93
CA LEU A 109 -19.74 11.11 38.61
C LEU A 109 -20.10 10.13 37.47
N ILE A 110 -19.79 8.83 37.62
CA ILE A 110 -20.10 7.82 36.60
C ILE A 110 -21.61 7.56 36.44
N LYS A 111 -22.41 7.93 37.45
CA LYS A 111 -23.88 7.80 37.44
C LYS A 111 -24.59 9.09 37.03
N ASP A 112 -23.86 10.20 36.88
CA ASP A 112 -24.44 11.48 36.48
C ASP A 112 -24.74 11.49 34.97
N SER A 113 -26.03 11.52 34.65
CA SER A 113 -26.51 11.53 33.27
C SER A 113 -26.07 12.78 32.50
N ARG A 114 -25.82 13.91 33.18
CA ARG A 114 -25.33 15.15 32.56
C ARG A 114 -23.86 15.02 32.16
N ALA A 115 -23.04 14.44 33.03
CA ALA A 115 -21.63 14.13 32.74
C ALA A 115 -21.49 13.22 31.52
N MET A 116 -22.30 12.16 31.47
CA MET A 116 -22.38 11.23 30.33
C MET A 116 -22.82 11.93 29.04
N ALA A 117 -23.80 12.85 29.14
CA ALA A 117 -24.32 13.59 27.99
C ALA A 117 -23.26 14.54 27.40
N VAL A 118 -22.49 15.24 28.25
CA VAL A 118 -21.39 16.13 27.81
C VAL A 118 -20.33 15.33 27.06
N VAL A 119 -19.85 14.21 27.62
CA VAL A 119 -18.84 13.38 26.94
C VAL A 119 -19.37 12.80 25.63
N SER A 120 -20.61 12.30 25.61
CA SER A 120 -21.24 11.78 24.40
C SER A 120 -21.41 12.86 23.33
N GLN A 121 -21.78 14.07 23.74
CA GLN A 121 -21.90 15.22 22.85
C GLN A 121 -20.53 15.62 22.27
N ARG A 122 -19.46 15.62 23.07
CA ARG A 122 -18.11 15.93 22.57
C ARG A 122 -17.58 14.85 21.63
N ILE A 123 -17.78 13.56 21.93
CA ILE A 123 -17.40 12.47 21.02
C ILE A 123 -18.10 12.63 19.66
N ARG A 124 -19.41 12.88 19.66
CA ARG A 124 -20.17 13.14 18.43
C ARG A 124 -19.69 14.41 17.73
N HIS A 125 -19.34 15.46 18.47
CA HIS A 125 -18.79 16.69 17.91
C HIS A 125 -17.45 16.46 17.22
N ILE A 126 -16.55 15.68 17.80
CA ILE A 126 -15.25 15.32 17.19
C ILE A 126 -15.47 14.46 15.93
N GLN A 127 -16.36 13.45 16.01
CA GLN A 127 -16.70 12.62 14.85
C GLN A 127 -17.30 13.45 13.72
N LYS A 128 -18.21 14.38 14.07
CA LYS A 128 -18.83 15.30 13.12
C LYS A 128 -17.82 16.30 12.55
N SER A 129 -16.98 16.92 13.38
CA SER A 129 -15.93 17.84 12.91
C SER A 129 -14.93 17.16 11.98
N LYS A 130 -14.60 15.88 12.21
CA LYS A 130 -13.78 15.07 11.29
C LYS A 130 -14.53 14.77 9.99
N SER A 131 -15.81 14.40 10.08
CA SER A 131 -16.66 14.21 8.90
C SER A 131 -16.81 15.50 8.10
N ASP A 132 -16.99 16.63 8.77
CA ASP A 132 -17.15 17.95 8.16
C ASP A 132 -15.83 18.42 7.54
N ALA A 133 -14.68 18.20 8.18
CA ALA A 133 -13.36 18.47 7.60
C ALA A 133 -13.06 17.56 6.39
N CYS A 134 -13.49 16.30 6.44
CA CYS A 134 -13.40 15.39 5.30
C CYS A 134 -14.32 15.84 4.17
N GLN A 135 -15.53 16.30 4.49
CA GLN A 135 -16.48 16.83 3.51
C GLN A 135 -16.05 18.19 2.95
N GLU A 136 -15.43 19.05 3.76
CA GLU A 136 -14.88 20.35 3.37
C GLU A 136 -13.67 20.14 2.46
N PHE A 137 -12.79 19.18 2.77
CA PHE A 137 -11.72 18.73 1.89
C PHE A 137 -12.28 18.21 0.54
N LEU A 138 -13.31 17.35 0.58
CA LEU A 138 -13.99 16.87 -0.64
C LEU A 138 -14.71 18.01 -1.40
N ASN A 139 -15.24 19.00 -0.69
CA ASN A 139 -15.93 20.15 -1.29
C ASN A 139 -14.93 21.15 -1.89
N GLU A 140 -13.77 21.38 -1.28
CA GLU A 140 -12.65 22.16 -1.84
C GLU A 140 -12.10 21.50 -3.12
N LEU A 141 -12.00 20.17 -3.12
CA LEU A 141 -11.68 19.38 -4.31
C LEU A 141 -12.74 19.52 -5.42
N SER A 142 -14.00 19.76 -5.07
CA SER A 142 -15.11 19.95 -6.03
C SER A 142 -15.29 21.40 -6.51
N ASN A 143 -15.04 22.39 -5.66
CA ASN A 143 -15.22 23.83 -5.96
C ASN A 143 -14.05 24.42 -6.78
N GLY A 144 -12.92 23.71 -6.91
CA GLY A 144 -11.86 24.06 -7.86
C GLY A 144 -12.24 23.98 -9.34
N LYS A 145 -13.45 23.49 -9.67
CA LYS A 145 -13.98 23.40 -11.04
C LYS A 145 -15.03 24.47 -11.41
N GLY A 146 -15.19 25.52 -10.61
CA GLY A 146 -16.37 26.38 -10.73
C GLY A 146 -16.18 27.89 -10.65
N VAL A 147 -15.06 28.49 -11.07
CA VAL A 147 -15.01 29.95 -11.31
C VAL A 147 -14.07 30.32 -12.46
N LYS A 148 -14.60 30.40 -13.68
CA LYS A 148 -14.43 31.52 -14.65
C LYS A 148 -14.85 31.08 -16.04
N GLU A 149 -16.09 31.37 -16.40
CA GLU A 149 -16.46 31.63 -17.78
C GLU A 149 -17.40 32.84 -17.77
N GLU A 150 -16.81 34.04 -17.76
CA GLU A 150 -17.32 35.23 -18.45
C GLU A 150 -16.30 36.38 -18.36
N SER A 151 -16.00 36.96 -19.52
CA SER A 151 -15.14 38.11 -19.81
C SER A 151 -13.61 37.86 -19.79
N LEU A 152 -13.01 37.73 -20.96
CA LEU A 152 -12.50 38.88 -21.72
C LEU A 152 -11.77 38.35 -22.98
N GLN A 153 -12.47 38.39 -24.11
CA GLN A 153 -11.84 38.67 -25.40
C GLN A 153 -11.36 40.12 -25.37
N ALA A 154 -10.04 40.33 -25.32
CA ALA A 154 -9.33 41.45 -25.92
C ALA A 154 -7.82 41.22 -25.75
N ASP A 155 -7.05 41.63 -26.75
CA ASP A 155 -5.59 41.70 -26.79
C ASP A 155 -4.84 40.43 -27.27
N MET A 156 -5.18 40.07 -28.52
CA MET A 156 -4.17 39.71 -29.52
C MET A 156 -3.37 40.95 -29.94
N GLU A 157 -2.10 40.74 -30.29
CA GLU A 157 -1.09 41.73 -30.74
C GLU A 157 -0.39 42.42 -29.56
N THR A 158 0.82 42.03 -29.15
CA THR A 158 2.12 42.44 -29.72
C THR A 158 3.16 41.61 -28.94
N ILE A 159 4.06 40.78 -29.48
CA ILE A 159 5.32 41.10 -30.17
C ILE A 159 5.84 39.77 -30.73
N ARG A 160 5.97 39.68 -32.06
CA ARG A 160 6.84 38.71 -32.74
C ARG A 160 8.24 39.30 -32.89
N SER A 161 9.20 38.40 -33.07
CA SER A 161 10.62 38.59 -33.40
C SER A 161 11.53 38.83 -32.19
N SER A 162 12.46 37.93 -31.90
CA SER A 162 13.61 37.65 -32.77
C SER A 162 14.20 36.24 -32.56
N SER A 163 14.62 35.66 -33.68
CA SER A 163 15.35 34.41 -33.80
C SER A 163 16.82 34.54 -33.38
N SER A 164 17.39 33.49 -32.79
CA SER A 164 18.69 32.94 -33.23
C SER A 164 19.02 31.65 -32.47
N SER A 165 19.36 30.60 -33.23
CA SER A 165 20.14 29.43 -32.79
C SER A 165 21.58 29.60 -33.35
N PRO A 166 22.59 28.73 -33.09
CA PRO A 166 22.83 27.71 -32.05
C PRO A 166 24.27 27.94 -31.44
N PRO A 167 25.06 27.01 -30.80
CA PRO A 167 25.36 25.62 -31.22
C PRO A 167 25.37 24.53 -30.12
N THR A 168 25.27 23.31 -30.64
CA THR A 168 25.62 21.96 -30.16
C THR A 168 26.73 21.84 -29.10
N LEU A 169 26.43 21.15 -27.99
CA LEU A 169 27.41 20.52 -27.12
C LEU A 169 26.93 19.13 -26.69
N THR A 170 27.60 18.11 -27.20
CA THR A 170 27.57 16.72 -26.73
C THR A 170 28.37 16.58 -25.44
N PRO A 171 27.87 15.85 -24.42
CA PRO A 171 28.74 15.29 -23.39
C PRO A 171 28.82 13.76 -23.55
N SER A 172 29.99 13.28 -23.93
CA SER A 172 30.39 11.88 -23.83
C SER A 172 30.57 11.49 -22.35
N ILE A 173 29.78 10.55 -21.85
CA ILE A 173 29.94 9.95 -20.53
C ILE A 173 31.15 9.00 -20.58
N PRO A 174 32.16 9.11 -19.70
CA PRO A 174 33.27 8.15 -19.67
C PRO A 174 32.78 6.78 -19.19
N ARG A 175 32.92 5.76 -20.05
CA ARG A 175 33.02 4.36 -19.64
C ARG A 175 34.21 4.20 -18.68
N GLU A 176 34.04 3.33 -17.68
CA GLU A 176 35.00 2.91 -16.64
C GLU A 176 35.02 3.73 -15.34
N LYS A 177 34.16 3.32 -14.39
CA LYS A 177 34.47 3.16 -12.95
C LYS A 177 33.31 2.46 -12.24
N VAL A 178 33.03 1.22 -12.65
CA VAL A 178 32.31 0.28 -11.77
C VAL A 178 33.36 -0.30 -10.81
N LEU A 179 32.98 -0.40 -9.54
CA LEU A 179 33.71 -1.02 -8.43
C LEU A 179 34.73 -0.14 -7.68
N LYS A 180 34.25 0.66 -6.71
CA LYS A 180 34.90 0.76 -5.39
C LYS A 180 33.84 0.83 -4.30
N SER A 181 33.85 -0.19 -3.44
CA SER A 181 33.16 -0.25 -2.16
C SER A 181 33.62 0.93 -1.28
N SER A 182 32.67 1.76 -0.86
CA SER A 182 32.87 2.72 0.22
C SER A 182 31.79 2.49 1.28
N THR A 183 32.20 1.91 2.39
CA THR A 183 31.50 1.88 3.68
C THR A 183 31.22 3.30 4.17
N TYR A 184 29.93 3.67 4.26
CA TYR A 184 29.45 4.86 4.97
C TYR A 184 28.10 4.57 5.66
N ASP A 185 28.05 4.95 6.94
CA ASP A 185 26.96 5.12 7.92
C ASP A 185 25.65 4.31 7.86
N SER A 186 25.38 3.68 9.01
CA SER A 186 24.54 2.51 9.25
C SER A 186 23.04 2.76 9.45
N GLU A 187 22.44 3.77 8.82
CA GLU A 187 20.98 3.97 8.86
C GLU A 187 20.31 4.04 7.48
N SER A 188 21.08 4.20 6.39
CA SER A 188 20.54 4.09 5.03
C SER A 188 20.50 2.62 4.58
N GLY A 189 19.36 2.16 4.04
CA GLY A 189 19.25 0.82 3.44
C GLY A 189 18.44 -0.24 4.19
N THR A 190 17.59 0.15 5.16
CA THR A 190 16.67 -0.79 5.81
C THR A 190 15.32 -0.94 5.07
N GLY A 191 14.87 0.03 4.29
CA GLY A 191 13.64 -0.03 3.48
C GLY A 191 13.88 -0.46 2.03
N LEU A 192 12.93 -0.19 1.14
CA LEU A 192 13.07 -0.42 -0.31
C LEU A 192 14.08 0.53 -0.94
N ILE A 193 14.21 1.76 -0.44
CA ILE A 193 15.23 2.70 -0.92
C ILE A 193 16.57 2.39 -0.24
N LYS A 194 17.57 2.02 -1.05
CA LYS A 194 18.87 1.53 -0.58
C LYS A 194 19.93 2.60 -0.40
N TYR A 195 19.69 3.79 -0.94
CA TYR A 195 20.62 4.91 -0.92
C TYR A 195 19.83 6.21 -0.97
N LEU A 196 20.27 7.20 -0.19
CA LEU A 196 19.79 8.58 -0.26
C LEU A 196 21.00 9.50 -0.51
N PRO A 197 20.92 10.46 -1.46
CA PRO A 197 21.99 11.41 -1.69
C PRO A 197 22.25 12.28 -0.46
N ASN A 198 23.51 12.54 -0.14
CA ASN A 198 23.89 13.41 0.99
C ASN A 198 23.53 14.88 0.71
N CYS A 199 22.58 15.44 1.46
CA CYS A 199 22.17 16.85 1.35
C CYS A 199 23.25 17.88 1.77
N SER A 200 24.37 17.45 2.36
CA SER A 200 25.35 18.33 3.02
C SER A 200 26.57 18.73 2.17
N ALA A 201 26.71 18.25 0.94
CA ALA A 201 27.86 18.59 0.09
C ALA A 201 27.41 19.09 -1.30
N ASN A 202 27.39 20.41 -1.48
CA ASN A 202 27.41 21.09 -2.80
C ASN A 202 26.31 20.73 -3.84
N LEU A 203 25.14 20.22 -3.43
CA LEU A 203 24.01 19.93 -4.32
C LEU A 203 23.50 21.14 -5.13
N TRP A 204 23.80 22.36 -4.68
CA TRP A 204 23.31 23.60 -5.30
C TRP A 204 23.95 23.86 -6.68
N LYS A 205 24.95 23.05 -7.07
CA LYS A 205 25.58 23.05 -8.40
C LYS A 205 25.32 21.79 -9.22
N THR A 206 24.65 20.78 -8.67
CA THR A 206 24.44 19.51 -9.37
C THR A 206 23.13 19.58 -10.14
N ASP A 207 23.17 19.22 -11.42
CA ASP A 207 21.99 19.12 -12.28
C ASP A 207 20.94 18.20 -11.63
N MET A 208 19.69 18.66 -11.55
CA MET A 208 18.58 17.92 -10.95
C MET A 208 18.42 16.57 -11.61
N GLU A 209 18.60 16.53 -12.93
CA GLU A 209 18.50 15.31 -13.72
C GLU A 209 19.57 14.28 -13.33
N HIS A 210 20.81 14.73 -13.18
CA HIS A 210 21.92 13.87 -12.75
C HIS A 210 21.66 13.29 -11.35
N LEU A 211 21.17 14.11 -10.42
CA LEU A 211 20.83 13.66 -9.08
C LEU A 211 19.71 12.61 -9.07
N LEU A 212 18.66 12.82 -9.86
CA LEU A 212 17.55 11.88 -9.98
C LEU A 212 18.00 10.55 -10.62
N ILE A 213 18.87 10.60 -11.63
CA ILE A 213 19.47 9.38 -12.22
C ILE A 213 20.36 8.65 -11.21
N GLU A 214 21.20 9.37 -10.46
CA GLU A 214 22.03 8.77 -9.41
C GLU A 214 21.16 8.09 -8.33
N PHE A 215 20.09 8.76 -7.90
CA PHE A 215 19.13 8.20 -6.97
C PHE A 215 18.37 7.00 -7.55
N TYR A 216 18.02 7.02 -8.83
CA TYR A 216 17.41 5.86 -9.49
C TYR A 216 18.32 4.63 -9.43
N ILE A 217 19.58 4.80 -9.81
CA ILE A 217 20.57 3.71 -9.91
C ILE A 217 20.89 3.14 -8.53
N ASN A 218 21.15 4.00 -7.55
CA ASN A 218 21.65 3.58 -6.24
C ASN A 218 20.54 3.38 -5.21
N GLY A 219 19.46 4.15 -5.31
CA GLY A 219 18.35 4.15 -4.37
C GLY A 219 17.22 3.20 -4.76
N ILE A 220 16.67 3.36 -5.97
CA ILE A 220 15.48 2.64 -6.43
C ILE A 220 15.82 1.23 -6.92
N CYS A 221 16.74 1.11 -7.89
CA CYS A 221 17.03 -0.15 -8.59
C CYS A 221 17.43 -1.30 -7.65
N PRO A 222 18.33 -1.12 -6.66
CA PRO A 222 18.77 -2.22 -5.81
C PRO A 222 17.68 -2.70 -4.85
N GLY A 223 16.62 -1.91 -4.65
CA GLY A 223 15.44 -2.26 -3.88
C GLY A 223 14.42 -3.09 -4.64
N ARG A 224 14.55 -3.27 -5.96
CA ARG A 224 13.52 -3.91 -6.78
C ARG A 224 13.59 -5.43 -6.73
N THR A 225 14.80 -5.99 -6.77
CA THR A 225 15.00 -7.44 -6.79
C THR A 225 16.36 -7.85 -6.24
N LEU A 226 16.46 -9.09 -5.73
CA LEU A 226 17.72 -9.71 -5.33
C LEU A 226 18.51 -10.24 -6.53
N MET A 227 17.85 -10.46 -7.68
CA MET A 227 18.45 -10.93 -8.93
C MET A 227 19.04 -9.76 -9.71
N LYS A 228 20.28 -9.40 -9.39
CA LYS A 228 20.94 -8.19 -9.92
C LYS A 228 21.13 -8.21 -11.44
N ASN A 229 21.37 -9.39 -12.03
CA ASN A 229 21.65 -9.51 -13.46
C ASN A 229 20.36 -9.37 -14.28
N SER A 230 19.25 -9.94 -13.80
CA SER A 230 17.91 -9.76 -14.39
C SER A 230 17.14 -8.56 -13.84
N ASN A 231 17.81 -7.53 -13.33
CA ASN A 231 17.13 -6.35 -12.80
C ASN A 231 16.72 -5.43 -13.95
N THR A 232 15.46 -5.54 -14.38
CA THR A 232 14.90 -4.74 -15.47
C THR A 232 15.08 -3.24 -15.28
N TYR A 233 14.97 -2.71 -14.05
CA TYR A 233 15.13 -1.29 -13.80
C TYR A 233 16.54 -0.80 -14.16
N LEU A 234 17.57 -1.64 -14.00
CA LEU A 234 18.92 -1.31 -14.45
C LEU A 234 19.05 -1.37 -15.98
N SER A 235 18.42 -2.34 -16.65
CA SER A 235 18.48 -2.41 -18.11
C SER A 235 17.73 -1.25 -18.79
N LEU A 236 16.70 -0.69 -18.16
CA LEU A 236 15.97 0.47 -18.67
C LEU A 236 16.83 1.74 -18.78
N LEU A 237 17.98 1.82 -18.11
CA LEU A 237 18.90 2.95 -18.26
C LEU A 237 19.44 3.06 -19.69
N GLN A 238 19.71 1.93 -20.35
CA GLN A 238 20.18 1.94 -21.74
C GLN A 238 19.10 2.49 -22.68
N VAL A 239 17.83 2.17 -22.40
CA VAL A 239 16.69 2.70 -23.15
C VAL A 239 16.50 4.19 -22.86
N ALA A 240 16.66 4.62 -21.61
CA ALA A 240 16.58 6.03 -21.21
C ALA A 240 17.70 6.91 -21.81
N ASP A 241 18.84 6.33 -22.18
CA ASP A 241 19.91 7.06 -22.86
C ASP A 241 19.57 7.39 -24.32
N THR A 242 18.74 6.56 -24.97
CA THR A 242 18.34 6.74 -26.38
C THR A 242 16.92 7.28 -26.55
N CYS A 243 16.03 7.02 -25.59
CA CYS A 243 14.62 7.38 -25.66
C CYS A 243 14.23 8.39 -24.57
N GLN A 244 13.81 9.58 -25.03
CA GLN A 244 13.44 10.69 -24.13
C GLN A 244 12.21 10.39 -23.28
N SER A 245 11.21 9.67 -23.80
CA SER A 245 10.00 9.34 -23.03
C SER A 245 10.35 8.49 -21.82
N THR A 246 11.20 7.47 -22.01
CA THR A 246 11.67 6.58 -20.94
C THR A 246 12.52 7.34 -19.92
N ARG A 247 13.41 8.22 -20.40
CA ARG A 247 14.22 9.09 -19.54
C ARG A 247 13.36 9.95 -18.62
N PHE A 248 12.37 10.64 -19.18
CA PHE A 248 11.47 11.49 -18.39
C PHE A 248 10.62 10.67 -17.41
N ALA A 249 10.11 9.51 -17.79
CA ALA A 249 9.37 8.63 -16.88
C ALA A 249 10.25 8.15 -15.70
N LEU A 250 11.52 7.82 -15.97
CA LEU A 250 12.50 7.45 -14.94
C LEU A 250 12.75 8.60 -13.96
N LEU A 251 12.90 9.82 -14.48
CA LEU A 251 13.13 11.02 -13.67
C LEU A 251 11.91 11.37 -12.80
N SER A 252 10.69 11.27 -13.34
CA SER A 252 9.45 11.44 -12.58
C SER A 252 9.35 10.42 -11.45
N LEU A 253 9.56 9.13 -11.75
CA LEU A 253 9.59 8.08 -10.73
C LEU A 253 10.59 8.37 -9.62
N SER A 254 11.78 8.83 -9.99
CA SER A 254 12.85 9.17 -9.04
C SER A 254 12.48 10.36 -8.17
N ALA A 255 11.89 11.41 -8.76
CA ALA A 255 11.46 12.61 -8.08
C ALA A 255 10.33 12.31 -7.07
N SER A 256 9.36 11.48 -7.47
CA SER A 256 8.29 11.00 -6.60
C SER A 256 8.81 10.26 -5.37
N TYR A 257 9.83 9.40 -5.53
CA TYR A 257 10.38 8.65 -4.42
C TYR A 257 11.25 9.52 -3.51
N ILE A 258 12.18 10.29 -4.06
CA ILE A 258 13.14 11.06 -3.25
C ILE A 258 12.44 12.15 -2.41
N GLY A 259 11.34 12.71 -2.91
CA GLY A 259 10.54 13.72 -2.22
C GLY A 259 9.90 13.24 -0.91
N GLU A 260 9.69 11.92 -0.74
CA GLU A 260 9.20 11.35 0.53
C GLU A 260 10.26 11.29 1.63
N TYR A 261 11.55 11.28 1.26
CA TYR A 261 12.65 11.20 2.22
C TYR A 261 13.25 12.57 2.52
N LEU A 262 13.19 13.51 1.56
CA LEU A 262 13.75 14.84 1.68
C LEU A 262 12.65 15.90 1.91
N TYR A 263 12.00 15.84 3.08
CA TYR A 263 10.85 16.68 3.41
C TYR A 263 11.07 18.19 3.25
N SER A 264 12.28 18.69 3.51
CA SER A 264 12.62 20.12 3.34
C SER A 264 12.59 20.59 1.89
N GLU A 265 12.71 19.67 0.94
CA GLU A 265 12.72 19.94 -0.51
C GLU A 265 11.52 19.26 -1.21
N LYS A 266 10.51 18.81 -0.45
CA LYS A 266 9.36 18.06 -0.99
C LYS A 266 8.68 18.77 -2.16
N GLU A 267 8.47 20.08 -2.05
CA GLU A 267 7.85 20.88 -3.10
C GLU A 267 8.69 20.91 -4.39
N ARG A 268 10.03 21.00 -4.26
CA ARG A 268 10.94 20.99 -5.41
C ARG A 268 10.86 19.67 -6.17
N TYR A 269 10.85 18.55 -5.45
CA TYR A 269 10.75 17.23 -6.07
C TYR A 269 9.35 16.94 -6.60
N HIS A 270 8.30 17.47 -5.96
CA HIS A 270 6.94 17.40 -6.49
C HIS A 270 6.80 18.15 -7.81
N GLN A 271 7.35 19.36 -7.91
CA GLN A 271 7.39 20.12 -9.17
C GLN A 271 8.19 19.41 -10.26
N ALA A 272 9.33 18.81 -9.90
CA ALA A 272 10.14 18.01 -10.82
C ALA A 272 9.38 16.79 -11.33
N ASP A 273 8.68 16.07 -10.44
CA ASP A 273 7.83 14.94 -10.79
C ASP A 273 6.75 15.35 -11.81
N LEU A 274 5.94 16.36 -11.49
CA LEU A 274 4.89 16.86 -12.39
C LEU A 274 5.44 17.29 -13.76
N TYR A 275 6.59 17.97 -13.76
CA TYR A 275 7.26 18.39 -14.99
C TYR A 275 7.67 17.19 -15.85
N TYR A 276 8.45 16.25 -15.27
CA TYR A 276 8.97 15.11 -16.00
C TYR A 276 7.87 14.13 -16.41
N MET A 277 6.84 13.94 -15.59
CA MET A 277 5.65 13.15 -15.93
C MET A 277 4.95 13.72 -17.17
N THR A 278 4.73 15.04 -17.18
CA THR A 278 4.12 15.73 -18.32
C THR A 278 4.97 15.59 -19.59
N GLN A 279 6.30 15.75 -19.47
CA GLN A 279 7.20 15.56 -20.61
C GLN A 279 7.20 14.11 -21.11
N ALA A 280 7.20 13.12 -20.21
CA ALA A 280 7.16 11.71 -20.56
C ALA A 280 5.92 11.37 -21.39
N LEU A 281 4.74 11.81 -20.95
CA LEU A 281 3.48 11.60 -21.66
C LEU A 281 3.44 12.32 -23.02
N GLN A 282 3.91 13.56 -23.10
CA GLN A 282 3.94 14.31 -24.36
C GLN A 282 4.88 13.68 -25.39
N VAL A 283 6.07 13.25 -24.96
CA VAL A 283 7.05 12.61 -25.84
C VAL A 283 6.57 11.21 -26.23
N LEU A 284 6.01 10.43 -25.31
CA LEU A 284 5.43 9.12 -25.58
C LEU A 284 4.32 9.22 -26.64
N ALA A 285 3.40 10.16 -26.50
CA ALA A 285 2.33 10.38 -27.47
C ALA A 285 2.88 10.70 -28.88
N ARG A 286 3.93 11.54 -28.96
CA ARG A 286 4.59 11.85 -30.24
C ARG A 286 5.30 10.62 -30.81
N GLN A 287 6.00 9.86 -29.98
CA GLN A 287 6.71 8.65 -30.36
C GLN A 287 5.75 7.60 -30.95
N ILE A 288 4.61 7.37 -30.29
CA ILE A 288 3.54 6.49 -30.79
C ILE A 288 3.01 7.01 -32.14
N SER A 289 2.71 8.30 -32.25
CA SER A 289 2.15 8.89 -33.48
C SER A 289 3.08 8.79 -34.70
N LYS A 290 4.40 8.74 -34.46
CA LYS A 290 5.43 8.62 -35.50
C LYS A 290 5.84 7.17 -35.80
N GLY A 291 5.44 6.23 -34.95
CA GLY A 291 5.84 4.83 -35.05
C GLY A 291 7.32 4.58 -34.74
N GLU A 292 7.87 5.28 -33.74
CA GLU A 292 9.28 5.21 -33.37
C GLU A 292 9.49 4.34 -32.11
N ASP A 293 10.42 3.38 -32.17
CA ASP A 293 10.95 2.61 -31.02
C ASP A 293 9.86 2.11 -30.03
N PHE A 294 9.01 1.19 -30.48
CA PHE A 294 7.88 0.69 -29.69
C PHE A 294 8.30 -0.11 -28.44
N ASP A 295 9.47 -0.75 -28.45
CA ASP A 295 10.02 -1.39 -27.25
C ASP A 295 10.28 -0.36 -26.13
N ALA A 296 10.78 0.83 -26.49
CA ALA A 296 10.92 1.92 -25.53
C ALA A 296 9.58 2.46 -25.03
N CYS A 297 8.50 2.40 -25.83
CA CYS A 297 7.15 2.73 -25.34
C CYS A 297 6.73 1.79 -24.19
N SER A 298 7.00 0.48 -24.29
CA SER A 298 6.72 -0.47 -23.20
C SER A 298 7.52 -0.16 -21.93
N ALA A 299 8.81 0.18 -22.08
CA ALA A 299 9.65 0.62 -20.96
C ALA A 299 9.10 1.87 -20.26
N THR A 300 8.69 2.87 -21.05
CA THR A 300 8.06 4.10 -20.54
C THR A 300 6.77 3.77 -19.80
N SER A 301 5.87 2.97 -20.38
CA SER A 301 4.62 2.56 -19.73
C SER A 301 4.84 1.78 -18.44
N MET A 302 5.85 0.91 -18.35
CA MET A 302 6.17 0.21 -17.11
C MET A 302 6.55 1.18 -15.99
N LEU A 303 7.39 2.18 -16.28
CA LEU A 303 7.83 3.18 -15.29
C LEU A 303 6.67 4.07 -14.84
N LEU A 304 5.81 4.49 -15.77
CA LEU A 304 4.63 5.29 -15.45
C LEU A 304 3.57 4.48 -14.67
N MET A 305 3.39 3.20 -15.01
CA MET A 305 2.54 2.29 -14.26
C MET A 305 3.03 2.11 -12.82
N HIS A 306 4.34 1.89 -12.62
CA HIS A 306 4.93 1.84 -11.28
C HIS A 306 4.66 3.15 -10.54
N HIS A 307 4.99 4.28 -11.17
CA HIS A 307 4.80 5.60 -10.58
C HIS A 307 3.37 5.75 -10.04
N ASP A 308 2.36 5.56 -10.88
CA ASP A 308 0.97 5.78 -10.49
C ASP A 308 0.46 4.73 -9.49
N ALA A 309 0.95 3.48 -9.57
CA ALA A 309 0.57 2.42 -8.63
C ALA A 309 0.96 2.75 -7.18
N VAL A 310 2.14 3.33 -6.97
CA VAL A 310 2.67 3.66 -5.62
C VAL A 310 2.32 5.07 -5.15
N ASN A 311 1.89 5.94 -6.08
CA ASN A 311 1.48 7.31 -5.79
C ASN A 311 -0.03 7.49 -5.63
N ASN A 312 -0.86 6.43 -5.65
CA ASN A 312 -2.33 6.50 -5.61
C ASN A 312 -2.88 7.41 -4.47
N THR A 313 -2.89 8.73 -4.68
CA THR A 313 -3.15 9.72 -3.63
C THR A 313 -4.55 10.32 -3.70
N ASP A 314 -5.27 10.23 -4.84
CA ASP A 314 -6.60 10.84 -4.98
C ASP A 314 -7.48 10.11 -6.01
N GLU A 315 -8.82 10.20 -5.90
CA GLU A 315 -9.81 9.71 -6.89
C GLU A 315 -9.71 10.40 -8.27
N SER A 316 -9.06 11.57 -8.33
CA SER A 316 -8.86 12.37 -9.54
C SER A 316 -7.64 11.96 -10.37
N SER A 317 -6.71 11.19 -9.80
CA SER A 317 -5.52 10.71 -10.51
C SER A 317 -5.84 9.67 -11.60
N LEU A 318 -4.99 9.58 -12.62
CA LEU A 318 -5.08 8.53 -13.63
C LEU A 318 -4.95 7.16 -12.96
N CYS A 319 -5.81 6.20 -13.32
CA CYS A 319 -5.64 4.84 -12.84
C CYS A 319 -4.36 4.27 -13.43
N TRP A 320 -3.48 3.71 -12.58
CA TRP A 320 -2.21 3.10 -12.99
C TRP A 320 -2.32 2.12 -14.17
N SER A 321 -3.46 1.45 -14.34
CA SER A 321 -3.70 0.50 -15.41
C SER A 321 -3.83 1.15 -16.79
N CYS A 322 -4.10 2.46 -16.85
CA CYS A 322 -4.23 3.18 -18.13
C CYS A 322 -2.94 3.13 -18.97
N HIS A 323 -1.78 2.94 -18.33
CA HIS A 323 -0.50 2.81 -19.02
C HIS A 323 -0.40 1.53 -19.84
N ALA A 324 -1.29 0.56 -19.65
CA ALA A 324 -1.43 -0.60 -20.52
C ALA A 324 -2.12 -0.30 -21.87
N ASN A 325 -2.80 0.85 -22.02
CA ASN A 325 -3.47 1.24 -23.26
C ASN A 325 -2.52 1.36 -24.47
N ILE A 326 -1.20 1.44 -24.24
CA ILE A 326 -0.22 1.43 -25.33
C ILE A 326 -0.33 0.14 -26.17
N PHE A 327 -0.72 -0.98 -25.56
CA PHE A 327 -0.85 -2.28 -26.22
C PHE A 327 -2.12 -2.40 -27.05
N ASP A 328 -3.09 -1.51 -26.82
CA ASP A 328 -4.29 -1.39 -27.66
C ASP A 328 -4.12 -0.33 -28.76
N THR A 329 -3.17 0.60 -28.57
CA THR A 329 -2.91 1.69 -29.50
C THR A 329 -1.91 1.31 -30.58
N ILE A 330 -0.89 0.52 -30.23
CA ILE A 330 0.15 0.06 -31.15
C ILE A 330 -0.16 -1.40 -31.55
N PRO A 331 -0.05 -1.77 -32.84
CA PRO A 331 -0.32 -3.14 -33.27
C PRO A 331 0.60 -4.16 -32.58
N ALA A 332 0.04 -5.31 -32.21
CA ALA A 332 0.71 -6.34 -31.41
C ALA A 332 2.05 -6.84 -32.00
N GLU A 333 2.14 -6.92 -33.33
CA GLU A 333 3.35 -7.34 -34.07
C GLU A 333 4.60 -6.48 -33.82
N TYR A 334 4.42 -5.29 -33.25
CA TYR A 334 5.51 -4.38 -32.92
C TYR A 334 6.01 -4.47 -31.48
N PHE A 335 5.37 -5.28 -30.64
CA PHE A 335 5.79 -5.46 -29.26
C PHE A 335 6.44 -6.82 -29.04
N ASN A 336 7.54 -6.82 -28.29
CA ASN A 336 7.99 -8.03 -27.63
C ASN A 336 7.16 -8.27 -26.35
N HIS A 337 6.13 -9.11 -26.45
CA HIS A 337 5.27 -9.50 -25.32
C HIS A 337 5.99 -10.26 -24.21
N HIS A 338 7.19 -10.80 -24.49
CA HIS A 338 8.03 -11.47 -23.50
C HIS A 338 9.10 -10.56 -22.90
N SER A 339 9.11 -9.27 -23.26
CA SER A 339 10.00 -8.29 -22.62
C SER A 339 9.61 -8.09 -21.16
N ASP A 340 10.60 -7.84 -20.30
CA ASP A 340 10.34 -7.60 -18.87
C ASP A 340 9.32 -6.47 -18.61
N PRO A 341 9.31 -5.33 -19.35
CA PRO A 341 8.27 -4.32 -19.19
C PRO A 341 6.86 -4.82 -19.50
N ALA A 342 6.69 -5.62 -20.56
CA ALA A 342 5.41 -6.21 -20.90
C ALA A 342 4.98 -7.22 -19.83
N LEU A 343 5.88 -8.10 -19.38
CA LEU A 343 5.62 -9.08 -18.33
C LEU A 343 5.28 -8.43 -16.98
N PHE A 344 5.92 -7.30 -16.64
CA PHE A 344 5.56 -6.51 -15.46
C PHE A 344 4.11 -6.01 -15.55
N ILE A 345 3.72 -5.43 -16.69
CA ILE A 345 2.37 -4.91 -16.91
C ILE A 345 1.34 -6.05 -16.87
N ILE A 346 1.60 -7.18 -17.53
CA ILE A 346 0.77 -8.39 -17.47
C ILE A 346 0.59 -8.83 -16.01
N ASN A 347 1.68 -8.90 -15.25
CA ASN A 347 1.62 -9.30 -13.85
C ASN A 347 0.71 -8.40 -13.02
N GLN A 348 0.85 -7.08 -13.13
CA GLN A 348 0.01 -6.15 -12.38
C GLN A 348 -1.47 -6.31 -12.74
N LEU A 349 -1.79 -6.43 -14.02
CA LEU A 349 -3.15 -6.64 -14.50
C LEU A 349 -3.72 -7.98 -14.00
N VAL A 350 -3.02 -9.10 -14.24
CA VAL A 350 -3.45 -10.45 -13.84
C VAL A 350 -3.73 -10.52 -12.35
N LEU A 351 -2.84 -9.98 -11.51
CA LEU A 351 -3.04 -9.99 -10.07
C LEU A 351 -4.23 -9.11 -9.67
N ALA A 352 -4.38 -7.92 -10.27
CA ALA A 352 -5.53 -7.05 -10.01
C ALA A 352 -6.87 -7.68 -10.40
N ARG A 353 -6.94 -8.44 -11.52
CA ARG A 353 -8.15 -9.16 -11.95
C ARG A 353 -8.66 -10.16 -10.91
N THR A 354 -7.77 -10.70 -10.06
CA THR A 354 -8.18 -11.65 -9.01
C THR A 354 -9.09 -11.04 -7.93
N ALA A 355 -9.07 -9.70 -7.81
CA ALA A 355 -9.88 -8.93 -6.87
C ALA A 355 -11.12 -8.30 -7.52
N GLN A 356 -11.48 -8.72 -8.74
CA GLN A 356 -12.74 -8.36 -9.39
C GLN A 356 -13.77 -9.50 -9.29
N THR A 357 -15.04 -9.15 -9.19
CA THR A 357 -16.18 -10.06 -9.31
C THR A 357 -16.28 -10.63 -10.72
N VAL A 358 -16.98 -11.76 -10.88
CA VAL A 358 -17.28 -12.36 -12.18
C VAL A 358 -18.02 -11.37 -13.09
N THR A 359 -18.96 -10.60 -12.54
CA THR A 359 -19.70 -9.57 -13.29
C THR A 359 -18.77 -8.47 -13.81
N GLU A 360 -17.86 -7.97 -12.96
CA GLU A 360 -16.87 -6.98 -13.39
C GLU A 360 -15.93 -7.55 -14.46
N LEU A 361 -15.45 -8.79 -14.29
CA LEU A 361 -14.58 -9.44 -15.27
C LEU A 361 -15.26 -9.63 -16.62
N GLN A 362 -16.55 -9.96 -16.64
CA GLN A 362 -17.33 -10.11 -17.89
C GLN A 362 -17.58 -8.78 -18.61
N ASN A 363 -17.70 -7.69 -17.84
CA ASN A 363 -17.95 -6.35 -18.38
C ASN A 363 -16.67 -5.55 -18.66
N THR A 364 -15.52 -6.05 -18.20
CA THR A 364 -14.22 -5.43 -18.39
C THR A 364 -13.74 -5.64 -19.82
N GLN A 365 -13.33 -4.55 -20.49
CA GLN A 365 -12.52 -4.65 -21.69
C GLN A 365 -11.08 -5.01 -21.29
N LEU A 366 -10.65 -6.21 -21.64
CA LEU A 366 -9.27 -6.65 -21.46
C LEU A 366 -8.37 -5.98 -22.49
N HIS A 367 -7.15 -5.63 -22.08
CA HIS A 367 -6.13 -5.14 -23.01
C HIS A 367 -5.69 -6.26 -23.95
N SER A 368 -5.25 -5.89 -25.15
CA SER A 368 -4.77 -6.84 -26.16
C SER A 368 -3.64 -7.73 -25.61
N LEU A 369 -2.78 -7.16 -24.76
CA LEU A 369 -1.71 -7.88 -24.05
C LEU A 369 -2.23 -8.97 -23.09
N GLU A 370 -3.44 -8.83 -22.54
CA GLU A 370 -4.05 -9.83 -21.64
C GLU A 370 -4.68 -11.00 -22.43
N ILE A 371 -4.94 -10.83 -23.74
CA ILE A 371 -5.65 -11.79 -24.59
C ILE A 371 -4.69 -12.59 -25.48
N ILE A 372 -3.55 -12.00 -25.86
CA ILE A 372 -2.53 -12.66 -26.69
C ILE A 372 -1.89 -13.85 -25.94
N ASP A 373 -1.52 -14.89 -26.67
CA ASP A 373 -0.83 -16.07 -26.14
C ASP A 373 0.64 -15.76 -25.78
N TRP A 374 0.86 -14.98 -24.72
CA TRP A 374 2.18 -14.59 -24.22
C TRP A 374 2.95 -15.72 -23.50
N TYR A 375 2.36 -16.92 -23.40
CA TYR A 375 2.93 -18.08 -22.70
C TYR A 375 3.35 -19.22 -23.63
N ASP A 376 2.64 -19.44 -24.75
CA ASP A 376 2.71 -20.69 -25.51
C ASP A 376 4.08 -20.96 -26.17
N ASP A 377 4.82 -19.90 -26.50
CA ASP A 377 6.14 -20.00 -27.14
C ASP A 377 7.32 -20.18 -26.16
N ILE A 378 7.05 -20.24 -24.85
CA ILE A 378 8.10 -20.31 -23.82
C ILE A 378 8.46 -21.77 -23.50
N PRO A 379 9.75 -22.18 -23.61
CA PRO A 379 10.18 -23.51 -23.20
C PRO A 379 9.80 -23.80 -21.76
N GLN A 380 9.31 -25.02 -21.48
CA GLN A 380 8.82 -25.41 -20.15
C GLN A 380 9.85 -25.20 -19.03
N THR A 381 11.14 -25.37 -19.31
CA THR A 381 12.20 -25.14 -18.33
C THR A 381 12.33 -23.66 -17.97
N GLU A 382 12.22 -22.78 -18.96
CA GLU A 382 12.30 -21.32 -18.78
C GLU A 382 11.02 -20.76 -18.16
N SER A 383 9.86 -21.34 -18.46
CA SER A 383 8.58 -20.88 -17.92
C SER A 383 8.48 -21.11 -16.40
N GLN A 384 9.27 -22.01 -15.84
CA GLN A 384 9.40 -22.28 -14.40
C GLN A 384 10.47 -21.43 -13.70
N ARG A 385 11.30 -20.71 -14.46
CA ARG A 385 12.32 -19.83 -13.90
C ARG A 385 11.64 -18.63 -13.23
N ILE A 386 12.10 -18.27 -12.04
CA ILE A 386 11.60 -17.09 -11.32
C ILE A 386 12.06 -15.84 -12.07
N CYS A 387 11.11 -14.99 -12.43
CA CYS A 387 11.39 -13.70 -13.04
C CYS A 387 11.76 -12.69 -11.94
N GLY A 388 12.93 -12.05 -12.07
CA GLY A 388 13.47 -11.17 -11.04
C GLY A 388 12.58 -9.96 -10.73
N VAL A 389 11.86 -9.43 -11.72
CA VAL A 389 10.96 -8.27 -11.52
C VAL A 389 9.59 -8.66 -10.96
N LEU A 390 9.17 -9.91 -11.14
CA LEU A 390 7.85 -10.39 -10.70
C LEU A 390 7.89 -11.09 -9.34
N GLY A 391 9.01 -11.75 -9.01
CA GLY A 391 9.12 -12.61 -7.82
C GLY A 391 8.47 -13.99 -7.97
N LEU A 392 7.92 -14.31 -9.15
CA LEU A 392 7.36 -15.60 -9.51
C LEU A 392 7.73 -16.02 -10.94
N SER A 393 7.44 -17.27 -11.29
CA SER A 393 7.63 -17.83 -12.63
C SER A 393 6.49 -17.50 -13.59
N LEU A 394 6.76 -17.45 -14.89
CA LEU A 394 5.74 -17.16 -15.90
C LEU A 394 4.65 -18.24 -15.98
N GLN A 395 5.00 -19.51 -15.74
CA GLN A 395 4.04 -20.60 -15.64
C GLN A 395 3.04 -20.35 -14.49
N LEU A 396 3.50 -19.87 -13.33
CA LEU A 396 2.60 -19.56 -12.23
C LEU A 396 1.67 -18.39 -12.57
N LEU A 397 2.20 -17.34 -13.20
CA LEU A 397 1.41 -16.19 -13.62
C LEU A 397 0.30 -16.60 -14.60
N PHE A 398 0.65 -17.44 -15.57
CA PHE A 398 -0.29 -17.98 -16.55
C PHE A 398 -1.39 -18.79 -15.88
N VAL A 399 -1.06 -19.61 -14.89
CA VAL A 399 -2.05 -20.39 -14.14
C VAL A 399 -2.99 -19.48 -13.35
N ILE A 400 -2.49 -18.41 -12.71
CA ILE A 400 -3.32 -17.43 -11.99
C ILE A 400 -4.30 -16.74 -12.97
N SER A 401 -3.82 -16.31 -14.13
CA SER A 401 -4.66 -15.73 -15.19
C SER A 401 -5.73 -16.74 -15.66
N SER A 402 -5.34 -17.99 -15.89
CA SER A 402 -6.24 -19.06 -16.34
C SER A 402 -7.34 -19.37 -15.34
N ILE A 403 -7.02 -19.42 -14.04
CA ILE A 403 -8.02 -19.59 -12.96
C ILE A 403 -9.04 -18.45 -12.99
N THR A 404 -8.57 -17.22 -13.19
CA THR A 404 -9.42 -16.02 -13.22
C THR A 404 -10.34 -16.03 -14.44
N SER A 405 -9.81 -16.36 -15.63
CA SER A 405 -10.59 -16.53 -16.86
C SER A 405 -11.61 -17.67 -16.78
N LEU A 406 -11.26 -18.77 -16.12
CA LEU A 406 -12.17 -19.90 -15.90
C LEU A 406 -13.31 -19.54 -14.94
N ALA A 407 -13.08 -18.60 -14.01
CA ALA A 407 -14.13 -18.11 -13.11
C ALA A 407 -15.15 -17.23 -13.84
N SER A 408 -14.74 -16.44 -14.82
CA SER A 408 -15.63 -15.51 -15.56
C SER A 408 -16.40 -16.18 -16.71
N ASN A 409 -15.91 -17.28 -17.27
CA ASN A 409 -16.50 -17.95 -18.43
C ASN A 409 -17.66 -18.91 -18.07
N ASN A 410 -18.90 -18.40 -18.07
CA ASN A 410 -20.13 -19.19 -17.89
C ASN A 410 -20.73 -19.74 -19.21
N LYS A 411 -20.00 -19.69 -20.34
CA LYS A 411 -20.48 -20.28 -21.61
C LYS A 411 -20.66 -21.80 -21.45
N SER A 412 -21.80 -22.31 -21.93
CA SER A 412 -22.32 -23.66 -21.63
C SER A 412 -21.37 -24.84 -21.94
N SER A 413 -20.43 -24.71 -22.88
CA SER A 413 -19.44 -25.75 -23.18
C SER A 413 -18.26 -25.80 -22.21
N VAL A 414 -17.81 -24.64 -21.70
CA VAL A 414 -16.68 -24.55 -20.74
C VAL A 414 -17.16 -24.84 -19.32
N GLY A 415 -18.39 -24.45 -18.97
CA GLY A 415 -19.00 -24.78 -17.68
C GLY A 415 -19.08 -26.29 -17.41
N ALA A 416 -19.36 -27.10 -18.44
CA ALA A 416 -19.39 -28.56 -18.35
C ALA A 416 -18.02 -29.18 -18.02
N HIS A 417 -16.93 -28.51 -18.39
CA HIS A 417 -15.56 -28.95 -18.15
C HIS A 417 -14.82 -28.14 -17.08
N ARG A 418 -15.48 -27.18 -16.42
CA ARG A 418 -14.88 -26.30 -15.41
C ARG A 418 -14.17 -27.08 -14.30
N SER A 419 -14.79 -28.17 -13.83
CA SER A 419 -14.20 -29.05 -12.83
C SER A 419 -12.94 -29.76 -13.33
N ALA A 420 -12.90 -30.18 -14.59
CA ALA A 420 -11.73 -30.84 -15.18
C ALA A 420 -10.56 -29.85 -15.34
N TYR A 421 -10.83 -28.64 -15.81
CA TYR A 421 -9.81 -27.58 -15.91
C TYR A 421 -9.31 -27.13 -14.53
N ALA A 422 -10.20 -27.00 -13.54
CA ALA A 422 -9.80 -26.70 -12.17
C ALA A 422 -8.88 -27.79 -11.58
N GLN A 423 -9.18 -29.07 -11.82
CA GLN A 423 -8.31 -30.19 -11.41
C GLN A 423 -6.96 -30.17 -12.14
N PHE A 424 -6.96 -29.84 -13.44
CA PHE A 424 -5.73 -29.68 -14.21
C PHE A 424 -4.84 -28.59 -13.61
N HIS A 425 -5.37 -27.38 -13.38
CA HIS A 425 -4.61 -26.29 -12.77
C HIS A 425 -4.17 -26.60 -11.34
N GLU A 426 -5.00 -27.29 -10.56
CA GLU A 426 -4.60 -27.75 -9.23
C GLU A 426 -3.41 -28.71 -9.30
N SER A 427 -3.41 -29.68 -10.23
CA SER A 427 -2.28 -30.59 -10.45
C SER A 427 -1.02 -29.86 -10.90
N GLN A 428 -1.17 -28.88 -11.81
CA GLN A 428 -0.06 -28.02 -12.24
C GLN A 428 0.54 -27.27 -11.05
N LEU A 429 -0.29 -26.62 -10.22
CA LEU A 429 0.18 -25.90 -9.03
C LEU A 429 0.82 -26.82 -7.99
N GLN A 430 0.32 -28.04 -7.81
CA GLN A 430 0.90 -29.02 -6.87
C GLN A 430 2.29 -29.49 -7.30
N ASN A 431 2.50 -29.63 -8.61
CA ASN A 431 3.76 -30.14 -9.19
C ASN A 431 4.73 -29.04 -9.60
N LEU A 432 4.31 -27.77 -9.61
CA LEU A 432 5.14 -26.64 -10.02
C LEU A 432 6.37 -26.51 -9.13
N ARG A 433 7.55 -26.50 -9.74
CA ARG A 433 8.84 -26.23 -9.10
C ARG A 433 9.44 -24.98 -9.73
N GLN A 434 9.50 -23.92 -8.93
CA GLN A 434 10.12 -22.67 -9.35
C GLN A 434 11.60 -22.66 -8.97
N TRP A 435 12.43 -22.07 -9.82
CA TRP A 435 13.89 -22.10 -9.63
C TRP A 435 14.56 -20.80 -10.06
N SER A 436 15.76 -20.55 -9.54
CA SER A 436 16.65 -19.47 -9.98
C SER A 436 18.11 -19.89 -9.79
N THR A 437 18.99 -19.46 -10.70
CA THR A 437 20.43 -19.70 -10.65
C THR A 437 21.25 -18.41 -10.45
N GLU A 438 20.60 -17.24 -10.43
CA GLU A 438 21.29 -15.95 -10.36
C GLU A 438 21.70 -15.56 -8.93
N VAL A 439 21.08 -16.16 -7.94
CA VAL A 439 21.31 -15.89 -6.51
C VAL A 439 21.66 -17.18 -5.77
N SER A 440 22.37 -17.05 -4.66
CA SER A 440 22.80 -18.17 -3.81
C SER A 440 22.68 -17.80 -2.33
N GLY A 441 22.68 -18.82 -1.45
CA GLY A 441 22.61 -18.63 0.00
C GLY A 441 21.26 -18.04 0.46
N GLU A 442 21.28 -17.19 1.48
CA GLU A 442 20.06 -16.59 2.05
C GLU A 442 19.19 -15.84 1.03
N ALA A 443 19.82 -15.19 0.03
CA ALA A 443 19.08 -14.51 -1.03
C ALA A 443 18.27 -15.49 -1.90
N LEU A 444 18.82 -16.68 -2.18
CA LEU A 444 18.10 -17.73 -2.90
C LEU A 444 16.94 -18.26 -2.05
N GLU A 445 17.15 -18.46 -0.74
CA GLU A 445 16.08 -18.90 0.16
C GLU A 445 14.91 -17.90 0.18
N VAL A 446 15.20 -16.59 0.23
CA VAL A 446 14.18 -15.54 0.15
C VAL A 446 13.46 -15.56 -1.20
N VAL A 447 14.19 -15.64 -2.32
CA VAL A 447 13.58 -15.69 -3.67
C VAL A 447 12.66 -16.91 -3.82
N LEU A 448 13.10 -18.09 -3.37
CA LEU A 448 12.30 -19.32 -3.43
C LEU A 448 11.09 -19.24 -2.48
N ALA A 449 11.26 -18.71 -1.28
CA ALA A 449 10.17 -18.52 -0.32
C ALA A 449 9.12 -17.54 -0.86
N THR A 450 9.53 -16.42 -1.45
CA THR A 450 8.63 -15.46 -2.12
C THR A 450 7.85 -16.15 -3.22
N ALA A 451 8.52 -16.86 -4.14
CA ALA A 451 7.84 -17.56 -5.23
C ALA A 451 6.86 -18.64 -4.72
N GLU A 452 7.21 -19.33 -3.64
CA GLU A 452 6.33 -20.32 -3.00
C GLU A 452 5.08 -19.68 -2.37
N THR A 453 5.16 -18.46 -1.83
CA THR A 453 3.96 -17.75 -1.35
C THR A 453 2.94 -17.53 -2.48
N TYR A 454 3.39 -17.18 -3.69
CA TYR A 454 2.50 -17.07 -4.85
C TYR A 454 1.87 -18.41 -5.22
N ARG A 455 2.62 -19.52 -5.16
CA ARG A 455 2.09 -20.85 -5.49
C ARG A 455 1.01 -21.29 -4.50
N LEU A 456 1.24 -21.08 -3.21
CA LEU A 456 0.26 -21.39 -2.15
C LEU A 456 -0.98 -20.49 -2.25
N ALA A 457 -0.79 -19.18 -2.50
CA ALA A 457 -1.90 -18.26 -2.70
C ALA A 457 -2.72 -18.63 -3.94
N ALA A 458 -2.10 -19.07 -5.04
CA ALA A 458 -2.80 -19.57 -6.22
C ALA A 458 -3.62 -20.84 -5.93
N LEU A 459 -3.11 -21.75 -5.10
CA LEU A 459 -3.88 -22.93 -4.66
C LEU A 459 -5.09 -22.54 -3.80
N ILE A 460 -4.93 -21.58 -2.88
CA ILE A 460 -6.04 -21.06 -2.07
C ILE A 460 -7.06 -20.38 -2.99
N TYR A 461 -6.60 -19.47 -3.85
CA TYR A 461 -7.44 -18.75 -4.81
C TYR A 461 -8.25 -19.72 -5.67
N LEU A 462 -7.61 -20.73 -6.28
CA LEU A 462 -8.29 -21.77 -7.06
C LEU A 462 -9.38 -22.48 -6.24
N LYS A 463 -9.05 -22.91 -5.03
CA LYS A 463 -9.98 -23.64 -4.16
C LYS A 463 -11.18 -22.80 -3.77
N CYS A 464 -10.95 -21.53 -3.44
CA CYS A 464 -12.01 -20.63 -3.04
C CYS A 464 -12.87 -20.19 -4.24
N ARG A 465 -12.23 -19.80 -5.34
CA ARG A 465 -12.86 -19.21 -6.51
C ARG A 465 -13.56 -20.23 -7.42
N LEU A 466 -13.00 -21.43 -7.58
CA LEU A 466 -13.54 -22.43 -8.52
C LEU A 466 -14.25 -23.59 -7.83
N TYR A 467 -13.78 -24.04 -6.66
CA TYR A 467 -14.43 -25.13 -5.92
C TYR A 467 -15.41 -24.67 -4.84
N GLY A 468 -15.54 -23.36 -4.64
CA GLY A 468 -16.41 -22.79 -3.61
C GLY A 468 -15.96 -23.13 -2.18
N PHE A 469 -14.71 -23.54 -1.97
CA PHE A 469 -14.23 -23.85 -0.61
C PHE A 469 -14.15 -22.55 0.19
N THR A 470 -14.89 -22.50 1.29
CA THR A 470 -14.83 -21.34 2.17
C THR A 470 -13.49 -21.31 2.89
N ARG A 471 -13.20 -20.19 3.52
CA ARG A 471 -12.03 -20.02 4.38
C ARG A 471 -11.97 -20.97 5.58
N PHE A 472 -13.06 -21.64 5.93
CA PHE A 472 -13.12 -22.63 7.01
C PHE A 472 -12.81 -24.06 6.53
N HIS A 473 -12.84 -24.30 5.21
CA HIS A 473 -12.55 -25.61 4.64
C HIS A 473 -11.15 -26.11 5.06
N PRO A 474 -10.98 -27.36 5.55
CA PRO A 474 -9.69 -27.83 6.08
C PRO A 474 -8.54 -27.73 5.08
N ALA A 475 -8.82 -27.93 3.78
CA ALA A 475 -7.83 -27.75 2.74
C ALA A 475 -7.37 -26.28 2.58
N VAL A 476 -8.26 -25.31 2.76
CA VAL A 476 -7.94 -23.88 2.71
C VAL A 476 -7.20 -23.47 3.98
N VAL A 477 -7.66 -23.91 5.15
CA VAL A 477 -6.99 -23.64 6.44
C VAL A 477 -5.53 -24.11 6.41
N ARG A 478 -5.26 -25.37 6.02
CA ARG A 478 -3.88 -25.89 5.95
C ARG A 478 -2.98 -25.08 5.00
N LEU A 479 -3.51 -24.67 3.85
CA LEU A 479 -2.75 -23.85 2.89
C LEU A 479 -2.53 -22.43 3.42
N SER A 480 -3.55 -21.84 4.05
CA SER A 480 -3.48 -20.52 4.68
C SER A 480 -2.42 -20.51 5.78
N ASP A 481 -2.35 -21.55 6.61
CA ASP A 481 -1.35 -21.70 7.68
C ASP A 481 0.08 -21.73 7.13
N ALA A 482 0.30 -22.52 6.07
CA ALA A 482 1.59 -22.59 5.39
C ALA A 482 1.97 -21.25 4.74
N LEU A 483 1.01 -20.61 4.07
CA LEU A 483 1.22 -19.31 3.43
C LEU A 483 1.57 -18.21 4.44
N ILE A 484 0.81 -18.11 5.53
CA ILE A 484 1.04 -17.13 6.61
C ILE A 484 2.41 -17.35 7.25
N SER A 485 2.78 -18.61 7.51
CA SER A 485 4.08 -18.95 8.07
C SER A 485 5.23 -18.48 7.17
N LEU A 486 5.12 -18.69 5.85
CA LEU A 486 6.10 -18.21 4.88
C LEU A 486 6.14 -16.68 4.82
N ILE A 487 5.00 -16.00 4.73
CA ILE A 487 4.95 -14.53 4.71
C ILE A 487 5.62 -13.93 5.96
N ILE A 488 5.38 -14.51 7.14
CA ILE A 488 6.00 -14.05 8.40
C ILE A 488 7.52 -14.25 8.37
N SER A 489 8.03 -15.27 7.67
CA SER A 489 9.46 -15.53 7.54
C SER A 489 10.18 -14.56 6.57
N LEU A 490 9.47 -14.01 5.58
CA LEU A 490 10.05 -13.15 4.54
C LEU A 490 10.51 -11.80 5.09
N PRO A 491 11.66 -11.27 4.66
CA PRO A 491 12.19 -10.00 5.17
C PRO A 491 11.26 -8.82 4.82
N VAL A 492 10.99 -7.97 5.82
CA VAL A 492 10.21 -6.72 5.69
C VAL A 492 11.08 -5.47 5.88
N LYS A 493 12.39 -5.69 6.02
CA LYS A 493 13.45 -4.68 6.14
C LYS A 493 14.82 -5.32 5.89
N GLY A 494 15.84 -4.50 5.67
CA GLY A 494 17.23 -4.89 5.50
C GLY A 494 17.62 -5.16 4.05
N SER A 495 18.78 -5.78 3.87
CA SER A 495 19.39 -6.02 2.54
C SER A 495 18.63 -7.03 1.69
N LEU A 496 17.95 -8.00 2.31
CA LEU A 496 17.18 -9.04 1.61
C LEU A 496 15.74 -8.61 1.28
N TYR A 497 15.27 -7.50 1.85
CA TYR A 497 13.93 -6.97 1.57
C TYR A 497 13.93 -6.18 0.25
N THR A 498 13.02 -6.52 -0.65
CA THR A 498 12.88 -5.91 -1.98
C THR A 498 11.41 -5.75 -2.37
N ALA A 499 11.15 -5.04 -3.46
CA ALA A 499 9.81 -4.76 -3.97
C ALA A 499 9.07 -6.02 -4.48
N THR A 500 9.77 -7.14 -4.67
CA THR A 500 9.15 -8.46 -4.91
C THR A 500 8.40 -9.03 -3.68
N TYR A 501 8.30 -8.28 -2.59
CA TYR A 501 7.53 -8.70 -1.43
C TYR A 501 6.09 -9.05 -1.83
N PRO A 502 5.56 -10.22 -1.41
CA PRO A 502 4.37 -10.80 -2.01
C PRO A 502 3.06 -10.15 -1.51
N ILE A 503 2.68 -9.01 -2.07
CA ILE A 503 1.46 -8.26 -1.69
C ILE A 503 0.19 -9.02 -2.07
N TRP A 504 0.13 -9.63 -3.27
CA TRP A 504 -1.02 -10.45 -3.66
C TRP A 504 -1.19 -11.69 -2.76
N PRO A 505 -0.14 -12.50 -2.49
CA PRO A 505 -0.25 -13.58 -1.51
C PRO A 505 -0.63 -13.10 -0.11
N PHE A 506 -0.17 -11.91 0.30
CA PHE A 506 -0.60 -11.29 1.56
C PHE A 506 -2.11 -11.01 1.57
N PHE A 507 -2.67 -10.46 0.49
CA PHE A 507 -4.10 -10.25 0.35
C PHE A 507 -4.89 -11.56 0.50
N VAL A 508 -4.50 -12.61 -0.24
CA VAL A 508 -5.14 -13.94 -0.18
C VAL A 508 -5.06 -14.54 1.22
N ALA A 509 -3.90 -14.43 1.87
CA ALA A 509 -3.72 -14.88 3.25
C ALA A 509 -4.66 -14.13 4.22
N ALA A 510 -4.72 -12.80 4.13
CA ALA A 510 -5.49 -11.99 5.07
C ALA A 510 -7.01 -12.20 4.98
N VAL A 511 -7.55 -12.41 3.76
CA VAL A 511 -8.99 -12.67 3.56
C VAL A 511 -9.41 -14.10 3.89
N THR A 512 -8.46 -15.03 3.99
CA THR A 512 -8.73 -16.42 4.40
C THR A 512 -8.41 -16.69 5.87
N ALA A 513 -7.48 -15.94 6.46
CA ALA A 513 -7.05 -16.08 7.86
C ALA A 513 -8.09 -15.65 8.89
N ASP A 514 -8.19 -16.39 10.00
CA ASP A 514 -8.92 -15.96 11.21
C ASP A 514 -8.46 -14.60 11.75
N ALA A 515 -9.18 -14.07 12.74
CA ALA A 515 -8.93 -12.73 13.26
C ALA A 515 -7.51 -12.57 13.84
N ASP A 516 -7.05 -13.54 14.63
CA ASP A 516 -5.76 -13.48 15.32
C ASP A 516 -4.58 -13.56 14.33
N ARG A 517 -4.71 -14.44 13.34
CA ARG A 517 -3.71 -14.58 12.28
C ARG A 517 -3.67 -13.38 11.34
N ARG A 518 -4.83 -12.80 11.01
CA ARG A 518 -4.88 -11.55 10.24
C ARG A 518 -4.24 -10.40 11.00
N ASP A 519 -4.47 -10.29 12.31
CA ASP A 519 -3.80 -9.29 13.14
C ASP A 519 -2.27 -9.49 13.16
N THR A 520 -1.81 -10.75 13.18
CA THR A 520 -0.38 -11.09 13.05
C THR A 520 0.21 -10.65 11.71
N LEU A 521 -0.50 -10.89 10.60
CA LEU A 521 -0.13 -10.41 9.27
C LEU A 521 -0.03 -8.88 9.23
N TYR A 522 -0.99 -8.17 9.82
CA TYR A 522 -0.93 -6.71 9.90
C TYR A 522 0.26 -6.21 10.71
N GLN A 523 0.54 -6.81 11.87
CA GLN A 523 1.72 -6.46 12.66
C GLN A 523 3.02 -6.73 11.88
N ARG A 524 3.05 -7.77 11.04
CA ARG A 524 4.23 -8.10 10.23
C ARG A 524 4.61 -6.98 9.26
N VAL A 525 3.61 -6.37 8.62
CA VAL A 525 3.84 -5.40 7.53
C VAL A 525 3.81 -3.94 7.97
N VAL A 526 3.78 -3.68 9.29
CA VAL A 526 3.84 -2.32 9.85
C VAL A 526 5.05 -1.54 9.31
N SER A 527 6.25 -2.14 9.32
CA SER A 527 7.45 -1.45 8.85
C SER A 527 7.38 -1.08 7.36
N ILE A 528 6.69 -1.88 6.55
CA ILE A 528 6.50 -1.60 5.13
C ILE A 528 5.53 -0.43 4.96
N ARG A 529 4.37 -0.51 5.64
CA ARG A 529 3.32 0.51 5.56
C ARG A 529 3.83 1.91 5.90
N GLU A 530 4.73 2.01 6.87
CA GLU A 530 5.19 3.31 7.38
C GLU A 530 6.52 3.78 6.82
N GLY A 531 7.36 2.84 6.39
CA GLY A 531 8.69 3.16 5.89
C GLY A 531 8.77 3.29 4.38
N ASP A 532 7.87 2.67 3.62
CA ASP A 532 8.02 2.52 2.17
C ASP A 532 6.81 2.99 1.37
N LYS A 533 7.11 3.72 0.29
CA LYS A 533 6.16 4.03 -0.77
C LYS A 533 5.89 2.78 -1.62
N SER A 534 4.70 2.20 -1.45
CA SER A 534 4.28 0.90 -2.02
C SER A 534 2.76 0.83 -2.23
N THR A 535 2.28 -0.26 -2.84
CA THR A 535 0.85 -0.54 -3.08
C THR A 535 0.12 -1.07 -1.83
N LEU A 536 0.87 -1.49 -0.81
CA LEU A 536 0.34 -2.13 0.40
C LEU A 536 -0.72 -1.31 1.15
N PRO A 537 -0.61 0.02 1.32
CA PRO A 537 -1.62 0.80 2.05
C PRO A 537 -3.04 0.66 1.46
N ALA A 538 -3.17 0.72 0.13
CA ALA A 538 -4.46 0.53 -0.55
C ALA A 538 -5.02 -0.88 -0.34
N VAL A 539 -4.15 -1.89 -0.36
CA VAL A 539 -4.51 -3.29 -0.09
C VAL A 539 -4.98 -3.47 1.36
N LEU A 540 -4.28 -2.89 2.34
CA LEU A 540 -4.68 -2.94 3.74
C LEU A 540 -6.01 -2.23 3.98
N GLN A 541 -6.25 -1.10 3.32
CA GLN A 541 -7.54 -0.40 3.37
C GLN A 541 -8.67 -1.29 2.85
N ARG A 542 -8.44 -1.99 1.72
CA ARG A 542 -9.40 -2.95 1.17
C ARG A 542 -9.66 -4.13 2.10
N ILE A 543 -8.63 -4.77 2.65
CA ILE A 543 -8.83 -5.90 3.59
C ILE A 543 -9.58 -5.42 4.85
N SER A 544 -9.28 -4.22 5.32
CA SER A 544 -9.93 -3.64 6.51
C SER A 544 -11.42 -3.41 6.28
N SER A 545 -11.85 -3.00 5.09
CA SER A 545 -13.27 -2.85 4.78
C SER A 545 -14.01 -4.19 4.76
N LEU A 546 -13.34 -5.27 4.37
CA LEU A 546 -13.89 -6.63 4.36
C LEU A 546 -13.98 -7.28 5.75
N ARG A 547 -13.38 -6.70 6.80
CA ARG A 547 -13.25 -7.34 8.12
C ARG A 547 -14.59 -7.74 8.74
N ILE A 548 -15.60 -6.87 8.64
CA ILE A 548 -16.93 -7.12 9.21
C ILE A 548 -17.59 -8.28 8.47
N TRP A 549 -17.60 -8.21 7.13
CA TRP A 549 -18.16 -9.26 6.29
C TRP A 549 -17.50 -10.62 6.57
N LEU A 550 -16.17 -10.64 6.68
CA LEU A 550 -15.37 -11.83 7.01
C LEU A 550 -15.67 -12.40 8.40
N ALA A 551 -16.07 -11.57 9.36
CA ALA A 551 -16.43 -12.00 10.71
C ALA A 551 -17.86 -12.55 10.81
N CYS A 552 -18.73 -12.17 9.87
CA CYS A 552 -20.12 -12.62 9.81
C CYS A 552 -20.31 -13.94 9.03
N GLN A 553 -19.25 -14.53 8.48
CA GLN A 553 -19.35 -15.79 7.74
C GLN A 553 -19.63 -16.97 8.68
N ASP A 554 -20.49 -17.89 8.23
CA ASP A 554 -20.80 -19.13 8.93
C ASP A 554 -19.58 -20.08 8.95
N ALA A 555 -19.06 -20.36 10.14
CA ALA A 555 -17.90 -21.21 10.36
C ALA A 555 -18.16 -22.70 10.07
N GLU A 556 -19.41 -23.14 10.12
CA GLU A 556 -19.79 -24.52 9.84
C GLU A 556 -19.82 -24.79 8.32
N LEU A 557 -20.07 -23.74 7.52
CA LEU A 557 -20.19 -23.83 6.08
C LEU A 557 -18.83 -24.00 5.40
N GLN A 558 -18.50 -25.24 5.04
CA GLN A 558 -17.23 -25.60 4.39
C GLN A 558 -17.20 -25.28 2.88
N ARG A 559 -18.37 -25.18 2.25
CA ARG A 559 -18.53 -24.93 0.81
C ARG A 559 -19.66 -23.95 0.56
N ARG A 560 -19.39 -22.93 -0.24
CA ARG A 560 -20.36 -21.92 -0.68
C ARG A 560 -19.94 -21.42 -2.05
N ASP A 561 -20.72 -21.70 -3.09
CA ASP A 561 -20.40 -21.20 -4.42
C ASP A 561 -20.53 -19.67 -4.47
N GLY A 562 -19.59 -19.00 -5.14
CA GLY A 562 -19.61 -17.54 -5.30
C GLY A 562 -19.23 -16.72 -4.07
N TRP A 563 -18.84 -17.32 -2.94
CA TRP A 563 -18.48 -16.55 -1.73
C TRP A 563 -17.31 -15.59 -1.96
N TRP A 564 -16.38 -15.93 -2.86
CA TRP A 564 -15.28 -15.04 -3.24
C TRP A 564 -15.79 -13.83 -4.02
N ASP A 565 -16.81 -13.99 -4.87
CA ASP A 565 -17.44 -12.89 -5.59
C ASP A 565 -18.17 -11.95 -4.64
N GLU A 566 -19.02 -12.51 -3.78
CA GLU A 566 -19.75 -11.76 -2.75
C GLU A 566 -18.79 -10.98 -1.84
N MET A 567 -17.68 -11.59 -1.42
CA MET A 567 -16.65 -10.89 -0.66
C MET A 567 -16.13 -9.63 -1.37
N LEU A 568 -16.07 -9.64 -2.70
CA LEU A 568 -15.54 -8.51 -3.48
C LEU A 568 -16.61 -7.45 -3.80
N GLU A 569 -17.90 -7.72 -3.59
CA GLU A 569 -18.98 -6.79 -3.92
C GLU A 569 -18.91 -5.47 -3.12
N HIS A 570 -19.35 -4.38 -3.77
CA HIS A 570 -19.24 -3.02 -3.27
C HIS A 570 -20.01 -2.76 -1.96
N GLU A 571 -21.12 -3.47 -1.73
CA GLU A 571 -21.97 -3.29 -0.53
C GLU A 571 -21.26 -3.67 0.77
N HIS A 572 -20.16 -4.42 0.68
CA HIS A 572 -19.40 -4.91 1.82
C HIS A 572 -18.10 -4.14 2.06
N SER A 573 -17.84 -3.08 1.27
CA SER A 573 -16.66 -2.24 1.39
C SER A 573 -17.04 -0.79 1.64
N ALA A 574 -16.81 -0.29 2.86
CA ALA A 574 -17.05 1.10 3.23
C ALA A 574 -16.28 2.14 2.39
N ASN A 575 -15.23 1.70 1.69
CA ASN A 575 -14.48 2.48 0.70
C ASN A 575 -14.56 1.73 -0.63
N THR A 576 -15.48 2.11 -1.50
CA THR A 576 -15.59 1.54 -2.85
C THR A 576 -14.51 2.15 -3.74
N LEU A 577 -13.66 1.32 -4.34
CA LEU A 577 -12.89 1.75 -5.51
C LEU A 577 -13.91 2.14 -6.61
N PRO A 578 -13.74 3.28 -7.30
CA PRO A 578 -14.52 3.58 -8.49
C PRO A 578 -14.49 2.41 -9.46
N ASN A 579 -15.59 2.13 -10.18
CA ASN A 579 -15.72 0.98 -11.10
C ASN A 579 -14.58 0.85 -12.13
N ASN A 580 -13.84 1.94 -12.39
CA ASN A 580 -12.72 1.98 -13.33
C ASN A 580 -11.33 1.88 -12.67
N ARG A 581 -11.24 1.62 -11.36
CA ARG A 581 -9.96 1.53 -10.65
C ARG A 581 -9.66 0.12 -10.18
N LEU A 582 -8.58 -0.43 -10.71
CA LEU A 582 -8.04 -1.72 -10.31
C LEU A 582 -7.23 -1.60 -9.01
N LEU A 583 -7.42 -2.55 -8.10
CA LEU A 583 -6.56 -2.69 -6.92
C LEU A 583 -5.20 -3.26 -7.35
N CYS A 584 -4.14 -2.48 -7.21
CA CYS A 584 -2.79 -2.94 -7.52
C CYS A 584 -2.31 -3.92 -6.43
N LEU A 585 -2.12 -5.18 -6.80
CA LEU A 585 -1.77 -6.28 -5.89
C LEU A 585 -0.36 -6.83 -6.11
N GLY A 586 0.35 -6.38 -7.14
CA GLY A 586 1.71 -6.81 -7.44
C GLY A 586 2.79 -5.84 -6.98
#